data_AF-A0A7S1HDI6-F1
#
_entry.id   AF-A0A7S1HDI6-F1
#
_cell.length_a   1.000
_cell.length_b   1.000
_cell.length_c   1.000
_cell.angle_alpha   90.00
_cell.angle_beta   90.00
_cell.angle_gamma   90.00
#
_symmetry.space_group_name_H-M   'P 1'
#
loop_
_entity.id
_entity.type
_entity.pdbx_description
1 polymer ?
#
loop_
_entity_poly.entity_id
_entity_poly.type
_entity_poly.pdbx_seq_one_letter_code
_entity_poly.pdbx_strand_id
1 'polypeptide(L)'
;SSPGLRGEAGACCVGGSRLCSEVKEWQIAEAASCARVLCQVKMSGEAQNNEKSLLAKKYLENTVVPVLTQALTQMCITEPEDPFTWLAQWLVENHPTKPSKAEWAESLVLKLQQGNFFGEIALLSGKPRQATVRAVGQVTLLVLGRDAFQRLCGNLFEILRRNMSAYSTMELPEEETPKAPEEPAQEEDAGGAEEPEEEEAPVEEAPKRAPRGRRTNVFVEAVELDDDWVPPQYEKEDAEAKRLEEYIGKTALLAYLDEKAKKTVIGAFQKKVCSKDEAVITQGEDGDYYYILDSGHTDVFIKKGDDPEIKVFEYSAGGAFGELALLHGEPRLATVRCTEDCVLWALDRDTFRKIMMSTGKQDMSQRVEFLSKVSLLEELMPFERFRLAEAMELRKVEDGTEIVKEGDSGSEFFIIQTGNCHCFKKTLKF
;
A
#
# COMPACT_ATOMS: atom_id res chain seq x y z
N SER A 1 -61.50 52.34 42.26
CA SER A 1 -60.67 51.24 42.76
C SER A 1 -59.25 51.44 42.23
N SER A 2 -58.40 52.08 43.04
CA SER A 2 -56.95 52.27 42.86
C SER A 2 -56.20 50.93 42.96
N PRO A 3 -54.85 50.85 42.98
CA PRO A 3 -53.77 51.86 42.73
C PRO A 3 -52.63 51.27 41.82
N GLY A 4 -51.46 51.86 41.55
CA GLY A 4 -50.72 52.99 42.14
C GLY A 4 -49.58 53.45 41.22
N LEU A 5 -49.26 54.75 41.20
CA LEU A 5 -48.22 55.45 42.01
C LEU A 5 -46.85 55.42 41.29
N ARG A 6 -46.42 56.53 40.64
CA ARG A 6 -45.81 57.78 41.17
C ARG A 6 -44.29 57.67 41.34
N GLY A 7 -43.58 58.70 40.86
CA GLY A 7 -42.58 59.40 41.67
C GLY A 7 -41.15 59.47 41.13
N GLU A 8 -40.89 60.57 40.40
CA GLU A 8 -39.82 61.58 40.58
C GLU A 8 -38.43 61.27 41.17
N ALA A 9 -37.51 62.17 40.76
CA ALA A 9 -36.17 62.49 41.27
C ALA A 9 -35.02 61.61 40.76
N GLY A 10 -33.87 62.12 40.33
CA GLY A 10 -33.36 63.49 40.36
C GLY A 10 -31.83 63.48 40.27
N ALA A 11 -31.30 64.60 39.80
CA ALA A 11 -30.01 65.19 40.16
C ALA A 11 -28.67 64.57 39.70
N CYS A 12 -27.88 65.49 39.12
CA CYS A 12 -26.45 65.71 39.32
C CYS A 12 -25.43 64.73 38.72
N CYS A 13 -24.25 65.14 38.28
CA CYS A 13 -23.65 66.46 38.06
C CYS A 13 -22.37 66.22 37.24
N VAL A 14 -22.14 67.09 36.25
CA VAL A 14 -20.85 67.59 35.72
C VAL A 14 -19.57 66.79 36.02
N GLY A 15 -18.89 66.33 34.96
CA GLY A 15 -17.44 66.10 34.98
C GLY A 15 -17.00 64.95 34.08
N GLY A 16 -16.39 65.24 32.93
CA GLY A 16 -15.76 64.18 32.14
C GLY A 16 -15.32 64.49 30.71
N SER A 17 -15.44 65.73 30.23
CA SER A 17 -15.08 66.11 28.84
C SER A 17 -13.58 66.10 28.51
N ARG A 18 -12.73 65.48 29.35
CA ARG A 18 -11.28 65.33 29.11
C ARG A 18 -10.76 63.90 29.20
N LEU A 19 -11.52 62.95 29.75
CA LEU A 19 -11.08 61.54 29.84
C LEU A 19 -11.40 60.71 28.58
N CYS A 20 -12.38 61.11 27.76
CA CYS A 20 -12.83 60.29 26.63
C CYS A 20 -11.89 60.39 25.40
N SER A 21 -11.07 61.44 25.30
CA SER A 21 -10.02 61.55 24.28
C SER A 21 -8.75 60.78 24.65
N GLU A 22 -8.34 60.81 25.92
CA GLU A 22 -7.13 60.11 26.39
C GLU A 22 -7.31 58.59 26.45
N VAL A 23 -8.51 58.09 26.78
CA VAL A 23 -8.80 56.63 26.79
C VAL A 23 -8.89 56.06 25.37
N LYS A 24 -9.37 56.84 24.39
CA LYS A 24 -9.40 56.44 22.97
C LYS A 24 -8.01 56.40 22.34
N GLU A 25 -7.10 57.29 22.74
CA GLU A 25 -5.69 57.24 22.30
C GLU A 25 -4.92 56.06 22.94
N TRP A 26 -5.23 55.70 24.19
CA TRP A 26 -4.58 54.57 24.88
C TRP A 26 -4.97 53.21 24.29
N GLN A 27 -6.26 52.97 23.99
CA GLN A 27 -6.72 51.70 23.42
C GLN A 27 -6.23 51.46 21.97
N ILE A 28 -6.06 52.52 21.18
CA ILE A 28 -5.49 52.44 19.82
C ILE A 28 -3.98 52.16 19.89
N ALA A 29 -3.26 52.77 20.85
CA ALA A 29 -1.84 52.52 21.06
C ALA A 29 -1.53 51.10 21.53
N GLU A 30 -2.40 50.52 22.36
CA GLU A 30 -2.24 49.16 22.88
C GLU A 30 -2.60 48.08 21.83
N ALA A 31 -3.60 48.33 20.98
CA ALA A 31 -3.90 47.49 19.81
C ALA A 31 -2.75 47.51 18.77
N ALA A 32 -2.14 48.67 18.53
CA ALA A 32 -0.95 48.79 17.68
C ALA A 32 0.29 48.14 18.32
N SER A 33 0.38 48.11 19.65
CA SER A 33 1.42 47.40 20.41
C SER A 33 1.26 45.89 20.28
N CYS A 34 0.05 45.35 20.44
CA CYS A 34 -0.24 43.92 20.22
C CYS A 34 0.05 43.47 18.78
N ALA A 35 -0.26 44.31 17.78
CA ALA A 35 0.09 44.04 16.39
C ALA A 35 1.62 44.02 16.15
N ARG A 36 2.39 44.85 16.87
CA ARG A 36 3.86 44.82 16.84
C ARG A 36 4.45 43.61 17.55
N VAL A 37 3.85 43.17 18.66
CA VAL A 37 4.27 42.00 19.43
C VAL A 37 4.04 40.71 18.63
N LEU A 38 2.92 40.60 17.90
CA LEU A 38 2.67 39.49 16.97
C LEU A 38 3.70 39.43 15.82
N CYS A 39 4.31 40.56 15.45
CA CYS A 39 5.36 40.65 14.44
C CYS A 39 6.76 40.30 14.98
N GLN A 40 6.94 40.16 16.30
CA GLN A 40 8.24 39.95 16.95
C GLN A 40 8.60 38.48 17.28
N VAL A 41 7.74 37.51 16.96
CA VAL A 41 8.01 36.10 17.29
C VAL A 41 8.75 35.37 16.16
N LYS A 42 9.98 34.90 16.52
CA LYS A 42 10.91 33.99 15.81
C LYS A 42 11.68 34.54 14.60
N MET A 43 12.89 35.03 14.86
CA MET A 43 13.98 35.15 13.87
C MET A 43 15.23 34.44 14.38
N SER A 44 15.43 33.19 13.95
CA SER A 44 16.71 32.48 14.02
C SER A 44 16.83 31.57 12.79
N GLY A 45 17.64 31.96 11.80
CA GLY A 45 17.91 31.13 10.61
C GLY A 45 18.28 31.90 9.32
N GLU A 46 19.58 32.20 9.21
CA GLU A 46 20.48 32.35 8.05
C GLU A 46 20.03 32.97 6.68
N ALA A 47 20.64 34.13 6.41
CA ALA A 47 21.02 34.80 5.15
C ALA A 47 20.06 34.84 3.93
N GLN A 48 19.57 33.73 3.37
CA GLN A 48 18.59 33.78 2.26
C GLN A 48 17.17 34.08 2.74
N ASN A 49 16.92 33.84 4.03
CA ASN A 49 15.66 34.11 4.70
C ASN A 49 15.42 35.62 4.91
N ASN A 50 16.48 36.44 4.83
CA ASN A 50 16.45 37.84 5.25
C ASN A 50 15.68 38.75 4.26
N GLU A 51 15.73 38.45 2.96
CA GLU A 51 15.04 39.27 1.94
C GLU A 51 13.53 38.98 1.90
N LYS A 52 13.14 37.69 1.98
CA LYS A 52 11.73 37.28 2.13
C LYS A 52 11.14 37.74 3.45
N SER A 53 11.92 37.66 4.55
CA SER A 53 11.54 38.19 5.86
C SER A 53 11.34 39.71 5.83
N LEU A 54 12.21 40.46 5.14
CA LEU A 54 12.07 41.91 4.99
C LEU A 54 10.84 42.29 4.15
N LEU A 55 10.54 41.53 3.09
CA LEU A 55 9.32 41.70 2.29
C LEU A 55 8.06 41.39 3.10
N ALA A 56 8.04 40.31 3.86
CA ALA A 56 6.93 39.95 4.74
C ALA A 56 6.70 41.02 5.81
N LYS A 57 7.78 41.53 6.43
CA LYS A 57 7.69 42.62 7.40
C LYS A 57 7.11 43.90 6.79
N LYS A 58 7.58 44.31 5.61
CA LYS A 58 7.04 45.47 4.89
C LYS A 58 5.57 45.30 4.52
N TYR A 59 5.15 44.09 4.15
CA TYR A 59 3.75 43.78 3.84
C TYR A 59 2.87 43.86 5.09
N LEU A 60 3.33 43.29 6.21
CA LEU A 60 2.61 43.37 7.48
C LEU A 60 2.47 44.83 7.93
N GLU A 61 3.54 45.61 7.91
CA GLU A 61 3.56 47.01 8.37
C GLU A 61 2.75 47.95 7.46
N ASN A 62 2.85 47.81 6.14
CA ASN A 62 2.25 48.76 5.19
C ASN A 62 0.88 48.35 4.67
N THR A 63 0.51 47.07 4.80
CA THR A 63 -0.73 46.53 4.21
C THR A 63 -1.65 45.97 5.29
N VAL A 64 -1.17 45.04 6.12
CA VAL A 64 -2.03 44.32 7.07
C VAL A 64 -2.39 45.17 8.29
N VAL A 65 -1.40 45.82 8.92
CA VAL A 65 -1.63 46.64 10.12
C VAL A 65 -2.59 47.82 9.88
N PRO A 66 -2.47 48.61 8.80
CA PRO A 66 -3.42 49.70 8.53
C PRO A 66 -4.85 49.22 8.35
N VAL A 67 -5.04 48.10 7.65
CA VAL A 67 -6.36 47.52 7.35
C VAL A 67 -7.01 46.97 8.61
N LEU A 68 -6.26 46.21 9.43
CA LEU A 68 -6.74 45.75 10.74
C LEU A 68 -7.12 46.91 11.66
N THR A 69 -6.30 47.97 11.68
CA THR A 69 -6.58 49.15 12.50
C THR A 69 -7.88 49.83 12.06
N GLN A 70 -8.10 49.96 10.74
CA GLN A 70 -9.36 50.49 10.19
C GLN A 70 -10.55 49.58 10.51
N ALA A 71 -10.39 48.26 10.36
CA ALA A 71 -11.42 47.27 10.65
C ALA A 71 -11.88 47.35 12.11
N LEU A 72 -10.92 47.36 13.04
CA LEU A 72 -11.19 47.45 14.48
C LEU A 72 -11.82 48.79 14.85
N THR A 73 -11.35 49.89 14.26
CA THR A 73 -11.94 51.22 14.45
C THR A 73 -13.40 51.24 14.00
N GLN A 74 -13.68 50.67 12.83
CA GLN A 74 -15.02 50.62 12.27
C GLN A 74 -15.94 49.69 13.08
N MET A 75 -15.43 48.55 13.57
CA MET A 75 -16.15 47.64 14.45
C MET A 75 -16.59 48.31 15.75
N CYS A 76 -15.71 49.10 16.37
CA CYS A 76 -16.02 49.90 17.55
C CYS A 76 -17.05 51.01 17.30
N ILE A 77 -17.26 51.42 16.04
CA ILE A 77 -18.29 52.40 15.67
C ILE A 77 -19.63 51.71 15.40
N THR A 78 -19.61 50.54 14.74
CA THR A 78 -20.84 49.86 14.30
C THR A 78 -21.46 48.93 15.33
N GLU A 79 -20.70 48.53 16.36
CA GLU A 79 -21.11 47.61 17.44
C GLU A 79 -21.98 46.43 16.93
N PRO A 80 -21.44 45.58 16.03
CA PRO A 80 -22.19 44.46 15.48
C PRO A 80 -22.48 43.39 16.54
N GLU A 81 -23.61 42.67 16.39
CA GLU A 81 -24.00 41.57 17.31
C GLU A 81 -22.94 40.47 17.41
N ASP A 82 -22.23 40.16 16.31
CA ASP A 82 -21.08 39.27 16.28
C ASP A 82 -19.83 40.00 15.75
N PRO A 83 -18.97 40.52 16.65
CA PRO A 83 -17.74 41.20 16.29
C PRO A 83 -16.77 40.35 15.47
N PHE A 84 -16.71 39.04 15.68
CA PHE A 84 -15.73 38.18 15.02
C PHE A 84 -16.13 37.88 13.57
N THR A 85 -17.40 37.51 13.35
CA THR A 85 -17.91 37.26 11.99
C THR A 85 -17.92 38.55 11.17
N TRP A 86 -18.30 39.67 11.78
CA TRP A 86 -18.27 40.98 11.13
C TRP A 86 -16.85 41.40 10.75
N LEU A 87 -15.88 41.25 11.66
CA LEU A 87 -14.48 41.59 11.40
C LEU A 87 -13.89 40.72 10.27
N ALA A 88 -14.19 39.43 10.25
CA ALA A 88 -13.74 38.52 9.20
C ALA A 88 -14.29 38.92 7.82
N GLN A 89 -15.59 39.22 7.72
CA GLN A 89 -16.21 39.69 6.47
C GLN A 89 -15.63 41.03 6.02
N TRP A 90 -15.50 41.97 6.95
CA TRP A 90 -14.97 43.31 6.65
C TRP A 90 -13.54 43.26 6.12
N LEU A 91 -12.69 42.44 6.75
CA LEU A 91 -11.29 42.25 6.31
C LEU A 91 -11.21 41.65 4.90
N VAL A 92 -12.08 40.69 4.56
CA VAL A 92 -12.12 40.08 3.22
C VAL A 92 -12.56 41.09 2.15
N GLU A 93 -13.54 41.94 2.45
CA GLU A 93 -14.06 42.94 1.51
C GLU A 93 -13.10 44.12 1.27
N ASN A 94 -12.35 44.51 2.30
CA ASN A 94 -11.51 45.71 2.31
C ASN A 94 -10.01 45.43 2.21
N HIS A 95 -9.61 44.18 1.97
CA HIS A 95 -8.20 43.85 1.81
C HIS A 95 -7.58 44.55 0.57
N PRO A 96 -6.41 45.21 0.68
CA PRO A 96 -5.81 46.03 -0.39
C PRO A 96 -5.47 45.24 -1.64
N THR A 97 -5.04 44.00 -1.46
CA THR A 97 -4.99 43.00 -2.53
C THR A 97 -6.27 42.19 -2.39
N LYS A 98 -7.38 42.63 -2.98
CA LYS A 98 -8.55 41.76 -3.17
C LYS A 98 -8.00 40.49 -3.82
N PRO A 99 -8.01 39.32 -3.16
CA PRO A 99 -7.58 38.11 -3.83
C PRO A 99 -8.50 37.95 -5.04
N SER A 100 -7.94 37.92 -6.25
CA SER A 100 -8.71 37.65 -7.45
C SER A 100 -9.10 36.19 -7.39
N LYS A 101 -10.19 35.87 -6.67
CA LYS A 101 -10.63 34.50 -6.36
C LYS A 101 -9.45 33.57 -6.02
N ALA A 102 -9.09 33.49 -4.75
CA ALA A 102 -8.14 32.47 -4.31
C ALA A 102 -8.68 31.08 -4.68
N GLU A 103 -8.05 30.43 -5.66
CA GLU A 103 -8.44 29.11 -6.15
C GLU A 103 -7.34 28.12 -5.79
N TRP A 104 -7.75 26.98 -5.24
CA TRP A 104 -6.86 25.85 -4.98
C TRP A 104 -6.42 25.27 -6.32
N ALA A 105 -5.13 25.36 -6.62
CA ALA A 105 -4.55 24.81 -7.83
C ALA A 105 -3.51 23.74 -7.48
N GLU A 106 -3.60 22.61 -8.17
CA GLU A 106 -2.55 21.59 -8.15
C GLU A 106 -1.37 22.07 -8.98
N SER A 107 -0.17 21.94 -8.42
CA SER A 107 1.08 22.22 -9.11
C SER A 107 1.94 20.98 -9.13
N LEU A 108 2.56 20.68 -10.28
CA LEU A 108 3.53 19.60 -10.42
C LEU A 108 4.80 20.00 -9.68
N VAL A 109 5.14 19.27 -8.61
CA VAL A 109 6.31 19.54 -7.77
C VAL A 109 7.50 18.72 -8.21
N LEU A 110 7.28 17.43 -8.51
CA LEU A 110 8.37 16.50 -8.79
C LEU A 110 7.96 15.45 -9.83
N LYS A 111 8.91 15.07 -10.67
CA LYS A 111 8.78 13.92 -11.58
C LYS A 111 9.64 12.78 -11.05
N LEU A 112 9.02 11.65 -10.81
CA LEU A 112 9.63 10.45 -10.26
C LEU A 112 9.81 9.42 -11.37
N GLN A 113 10.98 8.79 -11.39
CA GLN A 113 11.34 7.75 -12.36
C GLN A 113 11.67 6.44 -11.63
N GLN A 114 11.96 5.40 -12.41
CA GLN A 114 12.48 4.13 -11.91
C GLN A 114 13.63 4.33 -10.90
N GLY A 115 13.55 3.69 -9.74
CA GLY A 115 14.52 3.84 -8.65
C GLY A 115 14.09 4.84 -7.59
N ASN A 116 13.21 5.79 -7.91
CA ASN A 116 12.69 6.73 -6.92
C ASN A 116 11.63 6.08 -6.04
N PHE A 117 11.39 6.68 -4.88
CA PHE A 117 10.47 6.20 -3.87
C PHE A 117 9.65 7.36 -3.29
N PHE A 118 8.55 7.03 -2.62
CA PHE A 118 7.71 8.00 -1.91
C PHE A 118 6.90 7.33 -0.81
N GLY A 119 6.45 8.14 0.14
CA GLY A 119 5.57 7.70 1.23
C GLY A 119 6.30 7.22 2.49
N GLU A 120 7.62 7.33 2.51
CA GLU A 120 8.51 7.12 3.65
C GLU A 120 8.15 8.00 4.83
N ILE A 121 7.70 9.24 4.57
CA ILE A 121 7.32 10.18 5.62
C ILE A 121 6.13 9.65 6.42
N ALA A 122 5.07 9.23 5.74
CA ALA A 122 3.90 8.69 6.41
C ALA A 122 4.29 7.44 7.21
N LEU A 123 5.15 6.58 6.66
CA LEU A 123 5.67 5.38 7.33
C LEU A 123 6.45 5.70 8.63
N LEU A 124 7.31 6.72 8.60
CA LEU A 124 8.22 7.05 9.71
C LEU A 124 7.60 8.01 10.74
N SER A 125 6.88 9.04 10.31
CA SER A 125 6.36 10.08 11.20
C SER A 125 4.88 9.92 11.53
N GLY A 126 4.14 9.09 10.78
CA GLY A 126 2.68 9.00 10.91
C GLY A 126 1.94 10.23 10.39
N LYS A 127 2.64 11.23 9.87
CA LYS A 127 2.03 12.42 9.26
C LYS A 127 1.19 12.01 8.03
N PRO A 128 0.10 12.74 7.73
CA PRO A 128 -0.66 12.52 6.50
C PRO A 128 0.23 12.72 5.27
N ARG A 129 -0.20 12.18 4.13
CA ARG A 129 0.48 12.35 2.84
C ARG A 129 0.62 13.83 2.51
N GLN A 130 1.83 14.27 2.20
CA GLN A 130 2.17 15.69 1.99
C GLN A 130 1.98 16.16 0.53
N ALA A 131 1.68 15.23 -0.37
CA ALA A 131 1.47 15.46 -1.79
C ALA A 131 0.69 14.29 -2.39
N THR A 132 0.06 14.54 -3.53
CA THR A 132 -0.60 13.52 -4.36
C THR A 132 0.40 12.97 -5.37
N VAL A 133 0.53 11.66 -5.51
CA VAL A 133 1.37 11.03 -6.53
C VAL A 133 0.49 10.27 -7.51
N ARG A 134 0.66 10.57 -8.81
CA ARG A 134 -0.11 9.98 -9.90
C ARG A 134 0.80 9.21 -10.86
N ALA A 135 0.35 8.04 -11.31
CA ALA A 135 1.05 7.25 -12.33
C ALA A 135 1.03 7.95 -13.70
N VAL A 136 2.12 7.78 -14.45
CA VAL A 136 2.26 8.24 -15.83
C VAL A 136 2.64 7.04 -16.69
N GLY A 137 1.68 6.54 -17.46
CA GLY A 137 1.72 5.24 -18.11
C GLY A 137 1.52 4.08 -17.12
N GLN A 138 1.86 2.87 -17.57
CA GLN A 138 1.83 1.69 -16.71
C GLN A 138 3.02 1.70 -15.76
N VAL A 139 2.75 1.62 -14.45
CA VAL A 139 3.76 1.67 -13.39
C VAL A 139 3.70 0.41 -12.56
N THR A 140 4.87 -0.13 -12.20
CA THR A 140 4.99 -1.23 -11.24
C THR A 140 5.73 -0.72 -10.01
N LEU A 141 5.12 -0.93 -8.85
CA LEU A 141 5.60 -0.47 -7.55
C LEU A 141 5.95 -1.67 -6.67
N LEU A 142 7.00 -1.52 -5.86
CA LEU A 142 7.23 -2.34 -4.68
C LEU A 142 6.65 -1.60 -3.48
N VAL A 143 5.77 -2.26 -2.73
CA VAL A 143 5.01 -1.69 -1.62
C VAL A 143 5.44 -2.35 -0.32
N LEU A 144 5.68 -1.55 0.70
CA LEU A 144 5.98 -2.02 2.05
C LEU A 144 5.05 -1.35 3.06
N GLY A 145 4.32 -2.15 3.84
CA GLY A 145 3.43 -1.65 4.89
C GLY A 145 4.18 -1.28 6.18
N ARG A 146 3.59 -0.38 6.98
CA ARG A 146 4.10 0.08 8.28
C ARG A 146 4.36 -1.07 9.23
N ASP A 147 3.42 -2.00 9.34
CA ASP A 147 3.54 -3.10 10.29
C ASP A 147 4.68 -4.06 9.90
N ALA A 148 4.82 -4.33 8.60
CA ALA A 148 5.92 -5.12 8.08
C ALA A 148 7.26 -4.43 8.34
N PHE A 149 7.35 -3.13 8.04
CA PHE A 149 8.54 -2.34 8.28
C PHE A 149 8.91 -2.26 9.76
N GLN A 150 7.97 -2.00 10.67
CA GLN A 150 8.24 -1.93 12.11
C GLN A 150 8.71 -3.27 12.68
N ARG A 151 8.09 -4.39 12.27
CA ARG A 151 8.51 -5.74 12.70
C ARG A 151 9.92 -6.07 12.24
N LEU A 152 10.30 -5.67 11.02
CA LEU A 152 11.57 -6.05 10.40
C LEU A 152 12.71 -5.09 10.71
N CYS A 153 12.41 -3.81 10.85
CA CYS A 153 13.37 -2.72 11.04
C CYS A 153 13.37 -2.13 12.45
N GLY A 154 12.79 -2.78 13.47
CA GLY A 154 12.59 -2.23 14.82
C GLY A 154 13.68 -1.26 15.32
N ASN A 155 14.93 -1.72 15.42
CA ASN A 155 16.06 -0.88 15.86
C ASN A 155 16.67 0.04 14.78
N LEU A 156 16.41 -0.25 13.50
CA LEU A 156 16.81 0.54 12.33
C LEU A 156 15.89 1.73 12.08
N PHE A 157 14.71 1.75 12.73
CA PHE A 157 13.74 2.84 12.65
C PHE A 157 14.38 4.21 12.97
N GLU A 158 15.24 4.25 13.99
CA GLU A 158 15.97 5.45 14.40
C GLU A 158 17.08 5.84 13.41
N ILE A 159 17.67 4.87 12.71
CA ILE A 159 18.71 5.13 11.70
C ILE A 159 18.08 5.81 10.47
N LEU A 160 16.93 5.28 10.02
CA LEU A 160 16.20 5.83 8.88
C LEU A 160 15.64 7.23 9.17
N ARG A 161 15.30 7.51 10.44
CA ARG A 161 14.88 8.84 10.90
C ARG A 161 16.01 9.88 10.86
N ARG A 162 17.27 9.49 11.09
CA ARG A 162 18.44 10.40 11.03
C ARG A 162 18.72 10.89 9.61
N ASN A 163 18.53 10.02 8.62
CA ASN A 163 18.72 10.35 7.20
C ASN A 163 17.57 11.18 6.61
N MET A 164 16.50 11.38 7.37
CA MET A 164 15.35 12.21 7.01
C MET A 164 15.63 13.72 7.08
N SER A 165 16.73 14.15 7.70
CA SER A 165 17.12 15.56 7.79
C SER A 165 17.29 16.24 6.42
N ALA A 166 17.55 15.47 5.36
CA ALA A 166 17.57 15.95 3.98
C ALA A 166 16.18 16.39 3.44
N TYR A 167 15.08 15.96 4.07
CA TYR A 167 13.71 16.37 3.71
C TYR A 167 13.21 17.57 4.51
N SER A 168 13.91 17.96 5.58
CA SER A 168 13.52 19.08 6.47
C SER A 168 13.49 20.43 5.72
N THR A 169 14.25 20.55 4.62
CA THR A 169 14.23 21.75 3.76
C THR A 169 12.93 21.97 2.97
N MET A 170 11.96 21.05 3.03
CA MET A 170 10.60 21.25 2.47
C MET A 170 9.51 21.47 3.53
N GLU A 171 9.88 21.69 4.80
CA GLU A 171 8.93 21.86 5.90
C GLU A 171 8.09 23.15 5.77
N LEU A 172 6.79 22.96 5.55
CA LEU A 172 5.75 23.93 5.88
C LEU A 172 5.45 23.86 7.39
N PRO A 173 5.00 24.95 8.02
CA PRO A 173 4.92 25.09 9.48
C PRO A 173 4.04 24.02 10.13
N GLU A 174 4.52 23.45 11.23
CA GLU A 174 3.79 22.47 12.04
C GLU A 174 2.69 23.18 12.85
N GLU A 175 1.42 22.77 12.68
CA GLU A 175 0.40 22.94 13.72
C GLU A 175 0.39 21.68 14.59
N GLU A 176 0.65 21.85 15.89
CA GLU A 176 0.50 20.79 16.88
C GLU A 176 -0.99 20.51 17.11
N THR A 177 -1.46 19.33 16.71
CA THR A 177 -2.76 18.83 17.16
C THR A 177 -2.62 18.07 18.48
N PRO A 178 -3.55 18.23 19.45
CA PRO A 178 -3.43 17.58 20.76
C PRO A 178 -3.62 16.05 20.65
N LYS A 179 -2.80 15.30 21.39
CA LYS A 179 -2.95 13.84 21.60
C LYS A 179 -4.33 13.50 22.17
N ALA A 180 -5.01 12.53 21.56
CA ALA A 180 -6.21 11.90 22.12
C ALA A 180 -5.83 11.02 23.34
N PRO A 181 -6.72 10.88 24.35
CA PRO A 181 -6.45 10.08 25.54
C PRO A 181 -6.50 8.56 25.27
N GLU A 182 -5.65 7.82 25.97
CA GLU A 182 -5.60 6.36 26.01
C GLU A 182 -6.88 5.77 26.62
N GLU A 183 -7.41 4.69 26.03
CA GLU A 183 -8.52 3.92 26.58
C GLU A 183 -8.09 3.11 27.81
N PRO A 184 -8.93 3.02 28.87
CA PRO A 184 -8.63 2.18 30.03
C PRO A 184 -9.07 0.72 29.82
N ALA A 185 -8.35 -0.17 30.51
CA ALA A 185 -8.54 -1.61 30.58
C ALA A 185 -9.95 -2.03 30.99
N GLN A 186 -10.45 -3.12 30.38
CA GLN A 186 -11.73 -3.75 30.71
C GLN A 186 -11.60 -4.67 31.94
N GLU A 187 -12.49 -4.48 32.91
CA GLU A 187 -12.76 -5.35 34.06
C GLU A 187 -13.73 -6.49 33.69
N GLU A 188 -13.60 -7.58 34.43
CA GLU A 188 -14.49 -8.75 34.48
C GLU A 188 -15.82 -8.40 35.18
N ASP A 189 -16.98 -8.86 34.67
CA ASP A 189 -18.03 -9.49 35.50
C ASP A 189 -19.12 -10.16 34.65
N ALA A 190 -19.72 -11.17 35.27
CA ALA A 190 -20.72 -12.12 34.84
C ALA A 190 -22.14 -11.54 34.60
N GLY A 191 -22.92 -12.26 33.80
CA GLY A 191 -24.36 -12.07 33.72
C GLY A 191 -24.99 -12.98 32.66
N GLY A 192 -25.55 -14.11 33.10
CA GLY A 192 -26.25 -15.06 32.24
C GLY A 192 -27.61 -14.54 31.77
N ALA A 193 -27.99 -14.95 30.56
CA ALA A 193 -29.36 -14.95 30.08
C ALA A 193 -29.57 -16.20 29.20
N GLU A 194 -30.67 -16.89 29.45
CA GLU A 194 -31.12 -18.11 28.77
C GLU A 194 -31.63 -17.80 27.36
N GLU A 195 -31.34 -18.68 26.40
CA GLU A 195 -31.94 -18.69 25.05
C GLU A 195 -32.88 -19.91 24.89
N PRO A 196 -33.98 -19.81 24.12
CA PRO A 196 -35.01 -20.83 24.04
C PRO A 196 -34.66 -21.97 23.05
N GLU A 197 -35.22 -23.14 23.33
CA GLU A 197 -35.06 -24.40 22.58
C GLU A 197 -35.64 -24.31 21.15
N GLU A 198 -34.83 -24.64 20.14
CA GLU A 198 -35.27 -24.89 18.76
C GLU A 198 -35.37 -26.40 18.47
N GLU A 199 -36.47 -26.81 17.84
CA GLU A 199 -36.86 -28.19 17.52
C GLU A 199 -35.87 -28.91 16.57
N GLU A 200 -35.58 -30.18 16.88
CA GLU A 200 -34.70 -31.03 16.06
C GLU A 200 -35.33 -31.46 14.72
N ALA A 201 -34.62 -31.20 13.62
CA ALA A 201 -34.88 -31.78 12.30
C ALA A 201 -34.34 -33.23 12.20
N PRO A 202 -34.89 -34.09 11.32
CA PRO A 202 -34.54 -35.50 11.26
C PRO A 202 -33.12 -35.72 10.72
N VAL A 203 -32.37 -36.61 11.38
CA VAL A 203 -30.98 -36.98 11.04
C VAL A 203 -30.95 -37.75 9.72
N GLU A 204 -30.40 -37.15 8.65
CA GLU A 204 -29.90 -37.90 7.50
C GLU A 204 -28.63 -38.68 7.87
N GLU A 205 -28.55 -39.95 7.47
CA GLU A 205 -27.39 -40.81 7.76
C GLU A 205 -26.10 -40.24 7.19
N ALA A 206 -25.18 -39.88 8.08
CA ALA A 206 -23.86 -39.36 7.72
C ALA A 206 -23.07 -40.38 6.86
N PRO A 207 -22.31 -39.91 5.85
CA PRO A 207 -21.50 -40.78 5.01
C PRO A 207 -20.53 -41.60 5.88
N LYS A 208 -20.46 -42.92 5.62
CA LYS A 208 -19.61 -43.86 6.35
C LYS A 208 -18.18 -43.34 6.40
N ARG A 209 -17.72 -43.01 7.61
CA ARG A 209 -16.37 -42.51 7.88
C ARG A 209 -15.33 -43.48 7.30
N ALA A 210 -14.53 -43.01 6.36
CA ALA A 210 -13.38 -43.76 5.88
C ALA A 210 -12.48 -44.13 7.08
N PRO A 211 -11.89 -45.35 7.11
CA PRO A 211 -11.04 -45.77 8.21
C PRO A 211 -9.91 -44.76 8.41
N ARG A 212 -9.65 -44.39 9.68
CA ARG A 212 -8.56 -43.49 10.07
C ARG A 212 -7.21 -44.14 9.78
N GLY A 213 -6.77 -44.05 8.53
CA GLY A 213 -5.38 -44.32 8.16
C GLY A 213 -4.47 -43.31 8.85
N ARG A 214 -3.30 -43.78 9.30
CA ARG A 214 -2.25 -42.93 9.86
C ARG A 214 -1.77 -41.99 8.75
N ARG A 215 -2.01 -40.68 8.90
CA ARG A 215 -1.49 -39.66 7.98
C ARG A 215 0.04 -39.74 8.00
N THR A 216 0.63 -40.17 6.89
CA THR A 216 2.08 -40.18 6.68
C THR A 216 2.50 -38.81 6.19
N ASN A 217 3.48 -38.20 6.86
CA ASN A 217 4.11 -36.99 6.38
C ASN A 217 5.10 -37.37 5.28
N VAL A 218 5.05 -36.66 4.16
CA VAL A 218 6.00 -36.83 3.06
C VAL A 218 6.99 -35.67 3.12
N PHE A 219 8.27 -35.99 3.31
CA PHE A 219 9.35 -35.02 3.35
C PHE A 219 9.98 -34.92 1.97
N VAL A 220 10.19 -33.69 1.52
CA VAL A 220 10.77 -33.41 0.22
C VAL A 220 12.20 -32.95 0.42
N GLU A 221 13.14 -33.54 -0.31
CA GLU A 221 14.56 -33.19 -0.24
C GLU A 221 14.78 -31.72 -0.64
N ALA A 222 15.70 -31.04 0.05
CA ALA A 222 16.09 -29.67 -0.28
C ALA A 222 16.80 -29.67 -1.63
N VAL A 223 16.35 -28.80 -2.54
CA VAL A 223 16.99 -28.66 -3.85
C VAL A 223 18.09 -27.61 -3.72
N GLU A 224 19.33 -28.01 -3.96
CA GLU A 224 20.44 -27.08 -4.13
C GLU A 224 20.42 -26.54 -5.57
N LEU A 225 20.51 -25.21 -5.69
CA LEU A 225 20.63 -24.52 -6.95
C LEU A 225 22.08 -24.11 -7.17
N ASP A 226 22.74 -24.72 -8.14
CA ASP A 226 24.01 -24.23 -8.66
C ASP A 226 23.80 -22.87 -9.35
N ASP A 227 24.70 -21.91 -9.13
CA ASP A 227 24.57 -20.56 -9.69
C ASP A 227 24.59 -20.53 -11.23
N ASP A 228 25.18 -21.55 -11.86
CA ASP A 228 25.31 -21.68 -13.31
C ASP A 228 24.24 -22.58 -13.96
N TRP A 229 23.24 -23.04 -13.19
CA TRP A 229 22.21 -23.91 -13.74
C TRP A 229 21.29 -23.14 -14.69
N VAL A 230 21.16 -23.64 -15.92
CA VAL A 230 20.28 -23.08 -16.95
C VAL A 230 19.15 -24.07 -17.21
N PRO A 231 17.88 -23.63 -17.22
CA PRO A 231 16.76 -24.51 -17.52
C PRO A 231 16.89 -25.08 -18.93
N PRO A 232 16.60 -26.38 -19.13
CA PRO A 232 16.61 -26.98 -20.45
C PRO A 232 15.58 -26.28 -21.35
N GLN A 233 15.92 -26.12 -22.62
CA GLN A 233 15.05 -25.52 -23.61
C GLN A 233 14.89 -26.46 -24.80
N TYR A 234 13.65 -26.90 -25.03
CA TYR A 234 13.29 -27.75 -26.16
C TYR A 234 12.56 -26.93 -27.21
N GLU A 235 12.98 -27.08 -28.48
CA GLU A 235 12.31 -26.46 -29.62
C GLU A 235 10.87 -26.96 -29.74
N LYS A 236 9.95 -26.02 -30.00
CA LYS A 236 8.51 -26.26 -30.15
C LYS A 236 8.00 -25.39 -31.28
N GLU A 237 7.01 -25.88 -32.01
CA GLU A 237 6.32 -25.05 -33.00
C GLU A 237 5.46 -23.99 -32.30
N ASP A 238 5.27 -22.83 -32.91
CA ASP A 238 4.46 -21.74 -32.33
C ASP A 238 3.02 -22.18 -31.99
N ALA A 239 2.46 -23.10 -32.79
CA ALA A 239 1.14 -23.66 -32.55
C ALA A 239 1.12 -24.61 -31.34
N GLU A 240 2.18 -25.37 -31.12
CA GLU A 240 2.34 -26.27 -29.97
C GLU A 240 2.52 -25.47 -28.68
N ALA A 241 3.37 -24.44 -28.70
CA ALA A 241 3.61 -23.58 -27.56
C ALA A 241 2.33 -22.88 -27.07
N LYS A 242 1.50 -22.39 -28.00
CA LYS A 242 0.21 -21.76 -27.67
C LYS A 242 -0.79 -22.72 -27.03
N ARG A 243 -0.89 -23.97 -27.52
CA ARG A 243 -1.77 -24.98 -26.90
C ARG A 243 -1.28 -25.33 -25.49
N LEU A 244 0.02 -25.52 -25.34
CA LEU A 244 0.64 -25.82 -24.05
C LEU A 244 0.42 -24.69 -23.04
N GLU A 245 0.53 -23.43 -23.47
CA GLU A 245 0.21 -22.26 -22.64
C GLU A 245 -1.25 -22.28 -22.15
N GLU A 246 -2.21 -22.65 -23.02
CA GLU A 246 -3.62 -22.81 -22.64
C GLU A 246 -3.82 -23.93 -21.60
N TYR A 247 -3.13 -25.07 -21.75
CA TYR A 247 -3.22 -26.19 -20.81
C TYR A 247 -2.62 -25.87 -19.44
N ILE A 248 -1.48 -25.17 -19.41
CA ILE A 248 -0.82 -24.71 -18.19
C ILE A 248 -1.76 -23.78 -17.41
N GLY A 249 -2.48 -22.89 -18.08
CA GLY A 249 -3.46 -21.99 -17.47
C GLY A 249 -4.66 -22.70 -16.80
N LYS A 250 -4.99 -23.92 -17.23
CA LYS A 250 -6.10 -24.73 -16.68
C LYS A 250 -5.68 -25.65 -15.54
N THR A 251 -4.38 -25.82 -15.31
CA THR A 251 -3.85 -26.75 -14.29
C THR A 251 -3.73 -26.04 -12.95
N ALA A 252 -4.23 -26.65 -11.87
CA ALA A 252 -4.20 -26.08 -10.52
C ALA A 252 -2.80 -25.68 -10.03
N LEU A 253 -1.77 -26.48 -10.34
CA LEU A 253 -0.39 -26.21 -9.90
C LEU A 253 0.27 -25.07 -10.69
N LEU A 254 0.04 -25.00 -12.00
CA LEU A 254 0.80 -24.14 -12.91
C LEU A 254 0.09 -22.82 -13.25
N ALA A 255 -1.21 -22.72 -12.97
CA ALA A 255 -1.98 -21.50 -13.22
C ALA A 255 -1.46 -20.29 -12.43
N TYR A 256 -0.89 -20.51 -11.24
CA TYR A 256 -0.38 -19.47 -10.33
C TYR A 256 1.04 -19.00 -10.64
N LEU A 257 1.70 -19.59 -11.64
CA LEU A 257 3.02 -19.13 -12.06
C LEU A 257 2.92 -17.72 -12.65
N ASP A 258 3.93 -16.89 -12.37
CA ASP A 258 4.09 -15.62 -13.05
C ASP A 258 4.46 -15.83 -14.53
N GLU A 259 4.22 -14.82 -15.36
CA GLU A 259 4.41 -14.94 -16.81
C GLU A 259 5.84 -15.28 -17.22
N LYS A 260 6.84 -14.91 -16.42
CA LYS A 260 8.24 -15.24 -16.70
C LYS A 260 8.53 -16.70 -16.35
N ALA A 261 8.06 -17.19 -15.20
CA ALA A 261 8.16 -18.62 -14.88
C ALA A 261 7.38 -19.47 -15.88
N LYS A 262 6.15 -19.09 -16.26
CA LYS A 262 5.34 -19.80 -17.27
C LYS A 262 6.10 -20.00 -18.57
N LYS A 263 6.70 -18.94 -19.12
CA LYS A 263 7.51 -19.03 -20.34
C LYS A 263 8.70 -19.97 -20.19
N THR A 264 9.38 -19.90 -19.05
CA THR A 264 10.53 -20.77 -18.75
C THR A 264 10.10 -22.24 -18.66
N VAL A 265 8.99 -22.51 -17.96
CA VAL A 265 8.39 -23.85 -17.83
C VAL A 265 7.92 -24.38 -19.20
N ILE A 266 7.27 -23.56 -20.03
CA ILE A 266 6.89 -23.91 -21.41
C ILE A 266 8.13 -24.32 -22.21
N GLY A 267 9.24 -23.59 -22.07
CA GLY A 267 10.53 -23.93 -22.68
C GLY A 267 11.07 -25.30 -22.25
N ALA A 268 10.91 -25.63 -20.97
CA ALA A 268 11.42 -26.84 -20.35
C ALA A 268 10.59 -28.11 -20.60
N PHE A 269 9.34 -28.00 -21.07
CA PHE A 269 8.58 -29.19 -21.46
C PHE A 269 9.21 -29.90 -22.65
N GLN A 270 9.42 -31.20 -22.54
CA GLN A 270 9.91 -32.06 -23.62
C GLN A 270 8.73 -32.78 -24.29
N LYS A 271 8.76 -32.86 -25.63
CA LYS A 271 7.78 -33.66 -26.38
C LYS A 271 8.07 -35.15 -26.22
N LYS A 272 7.08 -35.93 -25.84
CA LYS A 272 7.13 -37.39 -25.73
C LYS A 272 6.02 -38.01 -26.58
N VAL A 273 6.37 -38.93 -27.46
CA VAL A 273 5.41 -39.70 -28.27
C VAL A 273 5.31 -41.09 -27.68
N CYS A 274 4.09 -41.54 -27.41
CA CYS A 274 3.80 -42.87 -26.86
C CYS A 274 2.89 -43.63 -27.81
N SER A 275 3.14 -44.91 -28.01
CA SER A 275 2.33 -45.76 -28.87
C SER A 275 1.09 -46.27 -28.13
N LYS A 276 0.09 -46.74 -28.89
CA LYS A 276 -1.06 -47.44 -28.33
C LYS A 276 -0.63 -48.57 -27.37
N ASP A 277 -1.39 -48.72 -26.28
CA ASP A 277 -1.21 -49.68 -25.18
C ASP A 277 0.05 -49.47 -24.31
N GLU A 278 0.88 -48.47 -24.62
CA GLU A 278 2.03 -48.07 -23.79
C GLU A 278 1.57 -47.45 -22.46
N ALA A 279 2.20 -47.85 -21.36
CA ALA A 279 1.98 -47.23 -20.05
C ALA A 279 2.91 -46.02 -19.90
N VAL A 280 2.33 -44.81 -19.81
CA VAL A 280 3.09 -43.56 -19.63
C VAL A 280 3.65 -43.46 -18.21
N ILE A 281 2.86 -43.91 -17.23
CA ILE A 281 3.26 -44.07 -15.83
C ILE A 281 2.67 -45.38 -15.28
N THR A 282 3.40 -46.05 -14.40
CA THR A 282 2.91 -47.28 -13.73
C THR A 282 2.69 -47.02 -12.25
N GLN A 283 1.59 -47.53 -11.70
CA GLN A 283 1.29 -47.45 -10.28
C GLN A 283 2.43 -48.06 -9.44
N GLY A 284 2.83 -47.34 -8.39
CA GLY A 284 3.88 -47.75 -7.45
C GLY A 284 5.30 -47.34 -7.85
N GLU A 285 5.52 -46.86 -9.08
CA GLU A 285 6.82 -46.33 -9.50
C GLU A 285 7.07 -44.95 -8.90
N ASP A 286 8.36 -44.59 -8.76
CA ASP A 286 8.75 -43.23 -8.39
C ASP A 286 8.42 -42.26 -9.52
N GLY A 287 7.80 -41.14 -9.18
CA GLY A 287 7.22 -40.24 -10.18
C GLY A 287 8.10 -39.06 -10.59
N ASP A 288 9.00 -39.21 -11.55
CA ASP A 288 9.97 -38.13 -11.82
C ASP A 288 9.51 -37.05 -12.81
N TYR A 289 8.35 -37.26 -13.43
CA TYR A 289 7.81 -36.39 -14.48
C TYR A 289 6.35 -36.02 -14.24
N TYR A 290 6.00 -34.85 -14.75
CA TYR A 290 4.64 -34.39 -14.94
C TYR A 290 4.30 -34.37 -16.42
N TYR A 291 3.08 -34.81 -16.77
CA TYR A 291 2.66 -34.98 -18.14
C TYR A 291 1.40 -34.18 -18.45
N ILE A 292 1.37 -33.55 -19.62
CA ILE A 292 0.18 -32.97 -20.23
C ILE A 292 -0.05 -33.66 -21.58
N LEU A 293 -1.25 -34.19 -21.81
CA LEU A 293 -1.64 -34.83 -23.06
C LEU A 293 -1.94 -33.76 -24.13
N ASP A 294 -1.19 -33.71 -25.23
CA ASP A 294 -1.42 -32.77 -26.35
C ASP A 294 -2.40 -33.37 -27.38
N SER A 295 -2.25 -34.66 -27.68
CA SER A 295 -3.16 -35.39 -28.56
C SER A 295 -3.25 -36.86 -28.17
N GLY A 296 -4.43 -37.46 -28.41
CA GLY A 296 -4.71 -38.86 -28.10
C GLY A 296 -5.64 -39.02 -26.90
N HIS A 297 -5.80 -40.26 -26.45
CA HIS A 297 -6.57 -40.63 -25.26
C HIS A 297 -5.79 -41.61 -24.38
N THR A 298 -5.94 -41.46 -23.06
CA THR A 298 -5.31 -42.36 -22.09
C THR A 298 -6.30 -42.78 -21.02
N ASP A 299 -6.20 -44.03 -20.59
CA ASP A 299 -7.01 -44.60 -19.52
C ASP A 299 -6.20 -44.75 -18.24
N VAL A 300 -6.83 -44.43 -17.11
CA VAL A 300 -6.24 -44.50 -15.77
C VAL A 300 -6.75 -45.75 -15.06
N PHE A 301 -5.82 -46.57 -14.58
CA PHE A 301 -6.09 -47.82 -13.89
C PHE A 301 -5.53 -47.80 -12.46
N ILE A 302 -6.30 -48.34 -11.51
CA ILE A 302 -5.84 -48.54 -10.13
C ILE A 302 -5.98 -50.02 -9.79
N LYS A 303 -4.91 -50.57 -9.22
CA LYS A 303 -4.85 -51.91 -8.65
C LYS A 303 -4.84 -51.82 -7.12
N LYS A 304 -5.74 -52.56 -6.45
CA LYS A 304 -5.82 -52.65 -4.99
C LYS A 304 -5.51 -54.08 -4.55
N GLY A 305 -4.30 -54.32 -4.03
CA GLY A 305 -3.88 -55.67 -3.64
C GLY A 305 -3.84 -56.63 -4.83
N ASP A 306 -4.47 -57.80 -4.68
CA ASP A 306 -4.55 -58.83 -5.72
C ASP A 306 -5.76 -58.68 -6.66
N ASP A 307 -6.59 -57.65 -6.46
CA ASP A 307 -7.74 -57.40 -7.33
C ASP A 307 -7.29 -57.04 -8.77
N PRO A 308 -8.13 -57.31 -9.77
CA PRO A 308 -7.87 -56.87 -11.14
C PRO A 308 -7.78 -55.34 -11.23
N GLU A 309 -7.03 -54.84 -12.21
CA GLU A 309 -6.98 -53.41 -12.50
C GLU A 309 -8.37 -52.87 -12.86
N ILE A 310 -8.77 -51.77 -12.23
CA ILE A 310 -10.04 -51.11 -12.49
C ILE A 310 -9.76 -49.78 -13.21
N LYS A 311 -10.39 -49.56 -14.37
CA LYS A 311 -10.38 -48.24 -15.03
C LYS A 311 -11.17 -47.26 -14.16
N VAL A 312 -10.51 -46.19 -13.72
CA VAL A 312 -11.10 -45.19 -12.81
C VAL A 312 -11.34 -43.84 -13.49
N PHE A 313 -10.60 -43.53 -14.55
CA PHE A 313 -10.68 -42.24 -15.24
C PHE A 313 -10.11 -42.35 -16.66
N GLU A 314 -10.39 -41.35 -17.50
CA GLU A 314 -9.80 -41.20 -18.83
C GLU A 314 -9.40 -39.75 -19.07
N TYR A 315 -8.24 -39.54 -19.70
CA TYR A 315 -7.79 -38.23 -20.15
C TYR A 315 -7.90 -38.12 -21.67
N SER A 316 -8.33 -36.95 -22.11
CA SER A 316 -8.27 -36.46 -23.48
C SER A 316 -7.30 -35.27 -23.56
N ALA A 317 -7.11 -34.70 -24.76
CA ALA A 317 -6.22 -33.56 -24.97
C ALA A 317 -6.44 -32.41 -23.97
N GLY A 318 -5.35 -31.91 -23.39
CA GLY A 318 -5.31 -30.96 -22.28
C GLY A 318 -5.39 -31.60 -20.89
N GLY A 319 -5.63 -32.91 -20.80
CA GLY A 319 -5.57 -33.66 -19.56
C GLY A 319 -4.15 -33.71 -19.00
N ALA A 320 -4.03 -33.49 -17.69
CA ALA A 320 -2.76 -33.46 -16.99
C ALA A 320 -2.71 -34.50 -15.87
N PHE A 321 -1.55 -35.10 -15.66
CA PHE A 321 -1.35 -36.10 -14.61
C PHE A 321 0.10 -36.13 -14.10
N GLY A 322 0.27 -36.63 -12.88
CA GLY A 322 1.56 -36.73 -12.21
C GLY A 322 1.95 -35.51 -11.38
N GLU A 323 1.01 -34.59 -11.09
CA GLU A 323 1.26 -33.35 -10.33
C GLU A 323 1.78 -33.58 -8.91
N LEU A 324 1.26 -34.61 -8.23
CA LEU A 324 1.66 -34.96 -6.85
C LEU A 324 3.14 -35.32 -6.76
N ALA A 325 3.66 -35.87 -7.85
CA ALA A 325 5.06 -36.26 -7.93
C ALA A 325 5.98 -35.05 -8.10
N LEU A 326 5.51 -33.91 -8.62
CA LEU A 326 6.32 -32.68 -8.66
C LEU A 326 6.56 -32.07 -7.27
N LEU A 327 5.57 -32.18 -6.38
CA LEU A 327 5.61 -31.52 -5.07
C LEU A 327 6.15 -32.43 -3.96
N HIS A 328 5.67 -33.66 -3.85
CA HIS A 328 5.89 -34.49 -2.67
C HIS A 328 6.83 -35.66 -2.91
N GLY A 329 7.18 -35.94 -4.16
CA GLY A 329 8.01 -37.10 -4.46
C GLY A 329 7.31 -38.44 -4.24
N GLU A 330 5.98 -38.44 -4.21
CA GLU A 330 5.17 -39.62 -3.92
C GLU A 330 5.20 -40.64 -5.07
N PRO A 331 5.13 -41.95 -4.76
CA PRO A 331 4.98 -42.99 -5.78
C PRO A 331 3.65 -42.83 -6.52
N ARG A 332 3.62 -43.25 -7.78
CA ARG A 332 2.43 -43.15 -8.64
C ARG A 332 1.25 -43.89 -8.04
N LEU A 333 0.12 -43.21 -7.87
CA LEU A 333 -1.09 -43.78 -7.30
C LEU A 333 -1.93 -44.60 -8.31
N ALA A 334 -1.65 -44.44 -9.60
CA ALA A 334 -2.36 -45.09 -10.69
C ALA A 334 -1.45 -45.32 -11.89
N THR A 335 -1.79 -46.31 -12.71
CA THR A 335 -1.19 -46.56 -14.02
C THR A 335 -1.96 -45.79 -15.07
N VAL A 336 -1.28 -45.08 -15.97
CA VAL A 336 -1.91 -44.37 -17.11
C VAL A 336 -1.43 -45.02 -18.40
N ARG A 337 -2.36 -45.51 -19.21
CA ARG A 337 -2.06 -46.27 -20.44
C ARG A 337 -2.70 -45.60 -21.65
N CYS A 338 -1.94 -45.49 -22.73
CA CYS A 338 -2.41 -44.96 -24.01
C CYS A 338 -3.43 -45.92 -24.64
N THR A 339 -4.59 -45.41 -25.05
CA THR A 339 -5.59 -46.20 -25.81
C THR A 339 -5.38 -46.11 -27.32
N GLU A 340 -4.62 -45.11 -27.75
CA GLU A 340 -4.16 -44.83 -29.11
C GLU A 340 -2.77 -44.18 -29.09
N ASP A 341 -2.19 -43.89 -30.24
CA ASP A 341 -0.93 -43.16 -30.30
C ASP A 341 -1.11 -41.74 -29.74
N CYS A 342 -0.33 -41.42 -28.71
CA CYS A 342 -0.46 -40.19 -27.94
C CYS A 342 0.79 -39.31 -28.08
N VAL A 343 0.58 -38.00 -28.01
CA VAL A 343 1.64 -37.00 -27.88
C VAL A 343 1.47 -36.30 -26.54
N LEU A 344 2.53 -36.30 -25.75
CA LEU A 344 2.56 -35.72 -24.41
C LEU A 344 3.67 -34.70 -24.27
N TRP A 345 3.47 -33.75 -23.36
CA TRP A 345 4.50 -32.85 -22.86
C TRP A 345 4.94 -33.34 -21.49
N ALA A 346 6.23 -33.66 -21.35
CA ALA A 346 6.84 -34.14 -20.11
C ALA A 346 7.71 -33.04 -19.50
N LEU A 347 7.54 -32.77 -18.20
CA LEU A 347 8.39 -31.88 -17.41
C LEU A 347 8.96 -32.65 -16.23
N ASP A 348 10.27 -32.62 -16.07
CA ASP A 348 10.92 -33.30 -14.96
C ASP A 348 10.78 -32.50 -13.64
N ARG A 349 10.72 -33.25 -12.53
CA ARG A 349 10.54 -32.71 -11.18
C ARG A 349 11.63 -31.72 -10.80
N ASP A 350 12.89 -32.07 -11.05
CA ASP A 350 14.02 -31.26 -10.60
C ASP A 350 14.09 -29.94 -11.36
N THR A 351 13.89 -29.95 -12.67
CA THR A 351 13.79 -28.75 -13.49
C THR A 351 12.63 -27.87 -13.05
N PHE A 352 11.45 -28.44 -12.78
CA PHE A 352 10.33 -27.65 -12.27
C PHE A 352 10.67 -26.95 -10.95
N ARG A 353 11.20 -27.70 -9.97
CA ARG A 353 11.58 -27.16 -8.66
C ARG A 353 12.69 -26.11 -8.79
N LYS A 354 13.69 -26.36 -9.64
CA LYS A 354 14.78 -25.43 -9.91
C LYS A 354 14.30 -24.16 -10.61
N ILE A 355 13.36 -24.23 -11.56
CA ILE A 355 12.75 -23.05 -12.21
C ILE A 355 11.97 -22.21 -11.18
N MET A 356 11.20 -22.87 -10.31
CA MET A 356 10.47 -22.17 -9.25
C MET A 356 11.43 -21.44 -8.30
N MET A 357 12.49 -22.11 -7.86
CA MET A 357 13.49 -21.52 -6.97
C MET A 357 14.34 -20.45 -7.67
N SER A 358 14.71 -20.62 -8.94
CA SER A 358 15.51 -19.65 -9.69
C SER A 358 14.75 -18.37 -9.96
N THR A 359 13.45 -18.48 -10.28
CA THR A 359 12.59 -17.31 -10.50
C THR A 359 12.42 -16.54 -9.18
N GLY A 360 12.13 -17.23 -8.08
CA GLY A 360 12.07 -16.60 -6.76
C GLY A 360 13.39 -15.95 -6.33
N LYS A 361 14.53 -16.62 -6.56
CA LYS A 361 15.88 -16.08 -6.27
C LYS A 361 16.17 -14.83 -7.11
N GLN A 362 15.83 -14.84 -8.39
CA GLN A 362 16.02 -13.69 -9.29
C GLN A 362 15.15 -12.51 -8.88
N ASP A 363 13.87 -12.73 -8.60
CA ASP A 363 12.95 -11.68 -8.17
C ASP A 363 13.41 -11.05 -6.85
N MET A 364 13.85 -11.89 -5.90
CA MET A 364 14.43 -11.43 -4.64
C MET A 364 15.72 -10.63 -4.87
N SER A 365 16.62 -11.12 -5.72
CA SER A 365 17.87 -10.46 -6.04
C SER A 365 17.64 -9.09 -6.68
N GLN A 366 16.67 -8.98 -7.60
CA GLN A 366 16.27 -7.72 -8.20
C GLN A 366 15.73 -6.73 -7.16
N ARG A 367 14.86 -7.20 -6.24
CA ARG A 367 14.34 -6.35 -5.15
C ARG A 367 15.47 -5.85 -4.25
N VAL A 368 16.40 -6.72 -3.86
CA VAL A 368 17.57 -6.34 -3.04
C VAL A 368 18.47 -5.34 -3.76
N GLU A 369 18.73 -5.56 -5.06
CA GLU A 369 19.49 -4.61 -5.89
C GLU A 369 18.78 -3.25 -5.96
N PHE A 370 17.45 -3.26 -6.09
CA PHE A 370 16.66 -2.03 -6.14
C PHE A 370 16.67 -1.28 -4.80
N LEU A 371 16.55 -1.99 -3.68
CA LEU A 371 16.65 -1.42 -2.33
C LEU A 371 18.04 -0.82 -2.09
N SER A 372 19.10 -1.38 -2.67
CA SER A 372 20.45 -0.82 -2.55
C SER A 372 20.63 0.54 -3.21
N LYS A 373 19.76 0.90 -4.16
CA LYS A 373 19.76 2.20 -4.86
C LYS A 373 18.96 3.27 -4.11
N VAL A 374 18.20 2.88 -3.09
CA VAL A 374 17.38 3.79 -2.30
C VAL A 374 18.24 4.42 -1.22
N SER A 375 18.49 5.72 -1.34
CA SER A 375 19.32 6.50 -0.40
C SER A 375 18.87 6.39 1.05
N LEU A 376 17.56 6.29 1.28
CA LEU A 376 17.01 6.07 2.63
C LEU A 376 17.51 4.76 3.26
N LEU A 377 17.73 3.71 2.46
CA LEU A 377 17.99 2.34 2.92
C LEU A 377 19.47 1.91 2.72
N GLU A 378 20.34 2.83 2.35
CA GLU A 378 21.77 2.56 2.10
C GLU A 378 22.50 2.02 3.34
N GLU A 379 22.10 2.42 4.54
CA GLU A 379 22.76 1.98 5.77
C GLU A 379 22.36 0.57 6.23
N LEU A 380 21.37 -0.04 5.59
CA LEU A 380 20.93 -1.39 5.94
C LEU A 380 21.99 -2.45 5.56
N MET A 381 22.23 -3.39 6.46
CA MET A 381 23.07 -4.55 6.21
C MET A 381 22.42 -5.47 5.15
N PRO A 382 23.21 -6.27 4.40
CA PRO A 382 22.67 -7.12 3.33
C PRO A 382 21.51 -8.03 3.76
N PHE A 383 21.60 -8.62 4.96
CA PHE A 383 20.56 -9.48 5.51
C PHE A 383 19.27 -8.71 5.86
N GLU A 384 19.39 -7.46 6.30
CA GLU A 384 18.24 -6.59 6.61
C GLU A 384 17.52 -6.16 5.34
N ARG A 385 18.29 -5.86 4.28
CA ARG A 385 17.73 -5.59 2.94
C ARG A 385 17.01 -6.81 2.36
N PHE A 386 17.56 -8.00 2.57
CA PHE A 386 16.90 -9.25 2.15
C PHE A 386 15.55 -9.43 2.86
N ARG A 387 15.51 -9.26 4.18
CA ARG A 387 14.26 -9.33 4.95
C ARG A 387 13.23 -8.30 4.50
N LEU A 388 13.67 -7.07 4.20
CA LEU A 388 12.78 -6.06 3.65
C LEU A 388 12.25 -6.47 2.28
N ALA A 389 13.12 -6.91 1.36
CA ALA A 389 12.75 -7.35 0.01
C ALA A 389 11.71 -8.48 0.04
N GLU A 390 11.82 -9.39 1.00
CA GLU A 390 10.87 -10.49 1.22
C GLU A 390 9.49 -10.00 1.63
N ALA A 391 9.42 -8.94 2.45
CA ALA A 391 8.16 -8.38 2.90
C ALA A 391 7.52 -7.36 1.95
N MET A 392 8.18 -7.04 0.83
CA MET A 392 7.61 -6.15 -0.17
C MET A 392 6.62 -6.87 -1.09
N GLU A 393 5.55 -6.18 -1.45
CA GLU A 393 4.55 -6.65 -2.40
C GLU A 393 4.66 -5.89 -3.72
N LEU A 394 4.33 -6.56 -4.84
CA LEU A 394 4.34 -5.95 -6.16
C LEU A 394 2.94 -5.43 -6.49
N ARG A 395 2.82 -4.13 -6.79
CA ARG A 395 1.56 -3.47 -7.17
C ARG A 395 1.69 -2.86 -8.56
N LYS A 396 0.85 -3.32 -9.50
CA LYS A 396 0.74 -2.74 -10.85
C LYS A 396 -0.35 -1.67 -10.85
N VAL A 397 -0.05 -0.55 -11.49
CA VAL A 397 -0.91 0.64 -11.51
C VAL A 397 -1.07 1.14 -12.94
N GLU A 398 -2.30 1.48 -13.31
CA GLU A 398 -2.65 2.02 -14.63
C GLU A 398 -2.36 3.52 -14.73
N ASP A 399 -2.29 4.02 -15.97
CA ASP A 399 -2.03 5.44 -16.25
C ASP A 399 -3.07 6.35 -15.59
N GLY A 400 -2.62 7.49 -15.06
CA GLY A 400 -3.48 8.48 -14.43
C GLY A 400 -4.00 8.10 -13.04
N THR A 401 -3.74 6.89 -12.55
CA THR A 401 -4.17 6.47 -11.20
C THR A 401 -3.44 7.26 -10.12
N GLU A 402 -4.18 7.78 -9.14
CA GLU A 402 -3.61 8.39 -7.94
C GLU A 402 -3.18 7.29 -6.96
N ILE A 403 -1.88 7.15 -6.76
CA ILE A 403 -1.29 6.10 -5.90
C ILE A 403 -1.41 6.51 -4.43
N VAL A 404 -1.16 7.78 -4.14
CA VAL A 404 -1.41 8.41 -2.85
C VAL A 404 -1.97 9.80 -3.08
N LYS A 405 -2.80 10.26 -2.16
CA LYS A 405 -3.43 11.58 -2.23
C LYS A 405 -3.05 12.43 -1.04
N GLU A 406 -2.77 13.70 -1.29
CA GLU A 406 -2.47 14.69 -0.25
C GLU A 406 -3.57 14.75 0.81
N GLY A 407 -3.16 14.72 2.08
CA GLY A 407 -4.05 14.75 3.25
C GLY A 407 -4.43 13.37 3.79
N ASP A 408 -4.33 12.31 2.98
CA ASP A 408 -4.73 10.97 3.42
C ASP A 408 -3.75 10.43 4.48
N SER A 409 -4.26 9.63 5.43
CA SER A 409 -3.40 8.85 6.31
C SER A 409 -2.69 7.76 5.51
N GLY A 410 -1.37 7.69 5.62
CA GLY A 410 -0.56 6.73 4.87
C GLY A 410 0.12 5.72 5.80
N SER A 411 -0.04 4.43 5.52
CA SER A 411 0.70 3.35 6.20
C SER A 411 1.64 2.59 5.25
N GLU A 412 1.77 3.02 4.01
CA GLU A 412 2.54 2.32 2.99
C GLU A 412 3.69 3.17 2.45
N PHE A 413 4.79 2.50 2.12
CA PHE A 413 5.95 3.04 1.44
C PHE A 413 6.07 2.40 0.05
N PHE A 414 6.42 3.20 -0.94
CA PHE A 414 6.43 2.79 -2.35
C PHE A 414 7.80 3.04 -2.98
N ILE A 415 8.27 2.07 -3.75
CA ILE A 415 9.44 2.20 -4.62
C ILE A 415 9.01 1.94 -6.06
N ILE A 416 9.41 2.80 -6.99
CA ILE A 416 9.07 2.67 -8.41
C ILE A 416 10.00 1.66 -9.07
N GLN A 417 9.53 0.43 -9.29
CA GLN A 417 10.29 -0.62 -9.96
C GLN A 417 10.37 -0.40 -11.47
N THR A 418 9.29 0.05 -12.11
CA THR A 418 9.24 0.40 -13.53
C THR A 418 8.19 1.49 -13.78
N GLY A 419 8.41 2.36 -14.76
CA GLY A 419 7.47 3.43 -15.14
C GLY A 419 7.82 4.77 -14.50
N ASN A 420 6.92 5.75 -14.64
CA ASN A 420 7.12 7.11 -14.14
C ASN A 420 5.90 7.56 -13.32
N CYS A 421 6.13 8.44 -12.34
CA CYS A 421 5.07 9.07 -11.57
C CYS A 421 5.28 10.59 -11.50
N HIS A 422 4.20 11.32 -11.31
CA HIS A 422 4.21 12.76 -11.11
C HIS A 422 3.63 13.10 -9.74
N CYS A 423 4.34 13.95 -8.99
CA CYS A 423 3.96 14.39 -7.66
C CYS A 423 3.38 15.81 -7.73
N PHE A 424 2.16 15.97 -7.22
CA PHE A 424 1.38 17.20 -7.23
C PHE A 424 1.13 17.70 -5.82
N LYS A 425 1.15 19.01 -5.63
CA LYS A 425 0.80 19.66 -4.36
C LYS A 425 -0.25 20.73 -4.59
N LYS A 426 -1.27 20.76 -3.73
CA LYS A 426 -2.28 21.81 -3.71
C LYS A 426 -1.68 23.05 -3.06
N THR A 427 -1.69 24.14 -3.83
CA THR A 427 -1.27 25.45 -3.35
C THR A 427 -2.36 26.45 -3.64
N LEU A 428 -2.60 27.35 -2.68
CA LEU A 428 -3.52 28.46 -2.89
C LEU A 428 -2.86 29.44 -3.86
N LYS A 429 -3.46 29.64 -5.04
CA LYS A 429 -3.03 30.69 -5.98
C LYS A 429 -3.92 31.91 -5.78
N PHE A 430 -3.29 33.07 -5.69
CA PHE A 430 -3.93 34.37 -5.44
C PHE A 430 -4.04 35.22 -6.71
#